data_AF-A0A3L6NRK9-F1
#
_entry.id   AF-A0A3L6NRK9-F1
#
_cell.length_a   1.000
_cell.length_b   1.000
_cell.length_c   1.000
_cell.angle_alpha   90.00
_cell.angle_beta   90.00
_cell.angle_gamma   90.00
#
_symmetry.space_group_name_H-M   'P 1'
#
loop_
_entity.id
_entity.type
_entity.pdbx_description
1 polymer ?
#
loop_
_entity_poly.entity_id
_entity_poly.type
_entity_poly.pdbx_seq_one_letter_code
_entity_poly.pdbx_strand_id
1 'polypeptide(L)'
;MAAVQSILAETLPGPTPSIALNGATEPTTMHIDRPSSSPVMVNESTFGSTPAKGDSRIVVIVYGPGQEHIVSVFAEVLGTPCRTRNGFEEVSSEDSGFVVGVAANEAKGDVAARNRNLVVAINTHCVNLGMPPDTQLSTHCDYEFLYTESPFFRRDLARFISFTLGQINYHEALMAKPRTYFISTTFPDVHAALPNIDILTVGADAVEIRVDLLREPLGDGSYSEVPSLSYVGEQVMLLRQRTELPIIFTTRCVRENGRFPMDKPELYYEYLYRAIQWGVEYIDVELWLPEEIRKKLHEQRGNSRIMSAFHDFSGNFRWPSAYAQEVFQRSIPYADIIKMIAIINEHNENFELEYFRSKMRAEYPNAPPFSAVNMGEVGQFSRTLNPVFTPITHPLLPLIAAPGQLSAAEINAALSLLGQLPRKRIYGINSSSSRNATPQAPFYEKCINELGLPHQFAVVERHPNNPRSLETWCNQKHFGGAYLNPGLPHNALTKISPFFAGLNGGNGPILTEAARVIGVVDTIVVQSE
;
A
#
# COMPACT_ATOMS: atom_id res chain seq x y z
N MET A 1 1.93 33.95 -26.94
CA MET A 1 1.61 35.37 -27.21
C MET A 1 0.11 35.53 -27.28
N ALA A 2 -0.50 35.84 -26.14
CA ALA A 2 -1.84 36.42 -26.00
C ALA A 2 -1.86 37.01 -24.59
N ALA A 3 -1.98 38.34 -24.50
CA ALA A 3 -1.86 39.13 -23.29
C ALA A 3 -3.23 39.27 -22.62
N VAL A 4 -3.27 39.21 -21.29
CA VAL A 4 -4.38 39.75 -20.49
C VAL A 4 -3.79 40.53 -19.31
N GLN A 5 -4.29 41.75 -19.18
CA GLN A 5 -3.77 42.85 -18.37
C GLN A 5 -4.00 42.67 -16.86
N SER A 6 -3.00 43.09 -16.11
CA SER A 6 -3.02 43.40 -14.67
C SER A 6 -3.83 44.66 -14.38
N ILE A 7 -4.70 44.60 -13.37
CA ILE A 7 -5.32 45.78 -12.75
C ILE A 7 -4.74 45.96 -11.35
N LEU A 8 -4.20 47.16 -11.12
CA LEU A 8 -3.71 47.71 -9.86
C LEU A 8 -4.87 47.98 -8.90
N ALA A 9 -4.65 47.80 -7.61
CA ALA A 9 -5.41 48.47 -6.55
C ALA A 9 -4.44 48.96 -5.46
N GLU A 10 -4.62 50.23 -5.10
CA GLU A 10 -3.76 51.06 -4.27
C GLU A 10 -3.88 50.78 -2.76
N THR A 11 -2.84 51.18 -2.04
CA THR A 11 -2.64 51.16 -0.59
C THR A 11 -3.40 52.24 0.18
N LEU A 12 -3.73 51.94 1.46
CA LEU A 12 -3.68 52.77 2.71
C LEU A 12 -4.97 52.64 3.56
N PRO A 13 -4.95 53.00 4.87
CA PRO A 13 -4.03 52.63 5.96
C PRO A 13 -4.78 51.96 7.15
N GLY A 14 -4.04 51.28 8.03
CA GLY A 14 -4.61 50.53 9.16
C GLY A 14 -5.09 51.39 10.35
N PRO A 15 -5.84 50.79 11.28
CA PRO A 15 -5.98 51.30 12.64
C PRO A 15 -5.32 50.36 13.67
N THR A 16 -4.61 51.01 14.58
CA THR A 16 -4.01 50.51 15.82
C THR A 16 -5.05 49.88 16.76
N PRO A 17 -4.76 48.77 17.45
CA PRO A 17 -5.46 48.41 18.67
C PRO A 17 -4.67 48.88 19.90
N SER A 18 -5.32 49.71 20.70
CA SER A 18 -4.91 50.11 22.05
C SER A 18 -4.93 48.93 23.02
N ILE A 19 -3.87 48.82 23.81
CA ILE A 19 -3.73 47.89 24.95
C ILE A 19 -4.62 48.36 26.09
N ALA A 20 -5.45 47.45 26.62
CA ALA A 20 -6.01 47.55 27.97
C ALA A 20 -5.72 46.23 28.70
N LEU A 21 -4.82 46.30 29.67
CA LEU A 21 -4.52 45.27 30.66
C LEU A 21 -5.69 45.17 31.66
N ASN A 22 -6.19 43.98 31.94
CA ASN A 22 -6.57 43.52 33.29
C ASN A 22 -7.05 42.06 33.28
N GLY A 23 -6.40 41.23 34.12
CA GLY A 23 -7.08 40.09 34.77
C GLY A 23 -6.50 38.69 34.55
N ALA A 24 -5.80 38.20 35.57
CA ALA A 24 -5.58 36.79 35.95
C ALA A 24 -4.68 35.90 35.07
N THR A 25 -3.42 35.80 35.52
CA THR A 25 -2.43 34.82 35.13
C THR A 25 -2.65 33.47 35.83
N GLU A 26 -2.99 32.43 35.07
CA GLU A 26 -2.53 31.06 35.36
C GLU A 26 -1.75 30.56 34.13
N PRO A 27 -0.51 30.08 34.27
CA PRO A 27 0.26 29.62 33.12
C PRO A 27 -0.21 28.23 32.70
N THR A 28 -1.07 28.15 31.70
CA THR A 28 -1.26 26.89 30.95
C THR A 28 0.00 26.65 30.12
N THR A 29 0.89 25.81 30.63
CA THR A 29 2.05 25.32 29.88
C THR A 29 1.55 24.53 28.67
N MET A 30 1.60 25.14 27.48
CA MET A 30 1.55 24.39 26.22
C MET A 30 2.78 23.50 26.15
N HIS A 31 2.60 22.21 26.39
CA HIS A 31 3.60 21.20 26.08
C HIS A 31 3.80 21.18 24.55
N ILE A 32 4.88 21.80 24.09
CA ILE A 32 5.43 21.53 22.77
C ILE A 32 6.06 20.14 22.88
N ASP A 33 5.37 19.14 22.33
CA ASP A 33 5.82 17.76 22.34
C ASP A 33 7.20 17.61 21.70
N ARG A 34 8.08 16.95 22.45
CA ARG A 34 9.33 16.37 21.94
C ARG A 34 8.99 15.22 20.98
N PRO A 35 9.81 14.96 19.95
CA PRO A 35 9.61 13.78 19.13
C PRO A 35 9.91 12.51 19.95
N SER A 36 9.05 11.53 19.73
CA SER A 36 9.17 10.08 19.98
C SER A 36 9.49 9.59 21.39
N SER A 37 8.48 8.96 22.00
CA SER A 37 8.70 7.77 22.83
C SER A 37 8.40 6.54 21.98
N SER A 38 9.40 5.64 21.94
CA SER A 38 9.56 4.43 21.15
C SER A 38 8.30 3.58 20.91
N PRO A 39 8.12 3.02 19.69
CA PRO A 39 7.40 1.76 19.57
C PRO A 39 8.29 0.60 20.04
N VAL A 40 7.63 -0.47 20.44
CA VAL A 40 8.20 -1.77 20.86
C VAL A 40 9.31 -2.21 19.91
N MET A 41 10.41 -2.72 20.47
CA MET A 41 11.56 -3.28 19.76
C MET A 41 11.11 -4.16 18.59
N VAL A 42 11.30 -3.64 17.37
CA VAL A 42 11.18 -4.41 16.14
C VAL A 42 12.42 -5.29 16.05
N ASN A 43 12.22 -6.61 16.05
CA ASN A 43 13.27 -7.61 15.86
C ASN A 43 14.00 -7.41 14.51
N GLU A 44 15.18 -8.01 14.38
CA GLU A 44 16.20 -7.91 13.30
C GLU A 44 15.76 -8.18 11.83
N SER A 45 14.52 -7.90 11.42
CA SER A 45 13.99 -8.26 10.09
C SER A 45 13.98 -7.14 9.04
N THR A 46 14.61 -5.99 9.29
CA THR A 46 14.42 -4.79 8.45
C THR A 46 15.16 -4.78 7.11
N PHE A 47 15.92 -5.81 6.75
CA PHE A 47 16.45 -5.95 5.40
C PHE A 47 16.53 -7.42 4.98
N GLY A 48 15.61 -7.83 4.11
CA GLY A 48 15.56 -9.18 3.59
C GLY A 48 15.04 -10.16 4.63
N SER A 49 13.74 -10.10 4.90
CA SER A 49 13.08 -11.24 5.54
C SER A 49 13.33 -12.46 4.66
N THR A 50 14.08 -13.44 5.15
CA THR A 50 13.84 -14.83 4.75
C THR A 50 12.32 -15.02 4.74
N PRO A 51 11.71 -15.50 3.64
CA PRO A 51 10.28 -15.69 3.58
C PRO A 51 9.83 -16.41 4.85
N ALA A 52 8.82 -15.86 5.54
CA ALA A 52 8.26 -16.55 6.68
C ALA A 52 7.87 -17.96 6.24
N LYS A 53 7.97 -18.95 7.14
CA LYS A 53 7.73 -20.37 6.82
C LYS A 53 6.34 -20.61 6.17
N GLY A 54 5.42 -19.65 6.29
CA GLY A 54 4.14 -19.62 5.60
C GLY A 54 3.18 -20.69 6.08
N ASP A 55 2.10 -20.86 5.35
CA ASP A 55 1.13 -21.94 5.52
C ASP A 55 1.82 -23.29 5.22
N SER A 56 1.76 -24.21 6.17
CA SER A 56 2.38 -25.54 6.07
C SER A 56 1.48 -26.61 5.47
N ARG A 57 0.23 -26.27 5.14
CA ARG A 57 -0.73 -27.18 4.50
C ARG A 57 -0.28 -27.54 3.08
N ILE A 58 -0.83 -28.64 2.57
CA ILE A 58 -0.58 -29.11 1.21
C ILE A 58 -1.31 -28.19 0.23
N VAL A 59 -0.57 -27.61 -0.72
CA VAL A 59 -1.15 -26.77 -1.77
C VAL A 59 -1.74 -27.68 -2.84
N VAL A 60 -3.07 -27.60 -3.00
CA VAL A 60 -3.81 -28.34 -4.02
C VAL A 60 -4.28 -27.37 -5.10
N ILE A 61 -3.88 -27.62 -6.34
CA ILE A 61 -4.20 -26.81 -7.52
C ILE A 61 -5.29 -27.52 -8.30
N VAL A 62 -6.46 -26.90 -8.37
CA VAL A 62 -7.56 -27.36 -9.22
C VAL A 62 -7.39 -26.74 -10.60
N TYR A 63 -7.35 -27.58 -11.64
CA TYR A 63 -7.10 -27.15 -13.03
C TYR A 63 -8.15 -27.69 -14.00
N GLY A 64 -8.46 -26.91 -15.04
CA GLY A 64 -9.40 -27.31 -16.09
C GLY A 64 -8.81 -28.29 -17.12
N PRO A 65 -9.62 -28.86 -18.01
CA PRO A 65 -9.16 -29.79 -19.05
C PRO A 65 -8.05 -29.18 -19.92
N GLY A 66 -6.92 -29.87 -20.09
CA GLY A 66 -5.79 -29.41 -20.90
C GLY A 66 -4.92 -28.33 -20.23
N GLN A 67 -5.16 -28.03 -18.94
CA GLN A 67 -4.43 -27.01 -18.17
C GLN A 67 -3.50 -27.62 -17.11
N GLU A 68 -3.16 -28.90 -17.22
CA GLU A 68 -2.35 -29.65 -16.25
C GLU A 68 -1.00 -28.97 -15.96
N HIS A 69 -0.46 -28.26 -16.95
CA HIS A 69 0.81 -27.57 -16.86
C HIS A 69 0.84 -26.53 -15.72
N ILE A 70 -0.30 -25.93 -15.34
CA ILE A 70 -0.36 -24.91 -14.29
C ILE A 70 0.17 -25.44 -12.95
N VAL A 71 -0.04 -26.73 -12.66
CA VAL A 71 0.44 -27.39 -11.44
C VAL A 71 1.96 -27.34 -11.36
N SER A 72 2.65 -27.59 -12.48
CA SER A 72 4.11 -27.51 -12.54
C SER A 72 4.63 -26.08 -12.35
N VAL A 73 3.90 -25.08 -12.87
CA VAL A 73 4.27 -23.66 -12.70
C VAL A 73 4.17 -23.25 -11.22
N PHE A 74 3.12 -23.67 -10.50
CA PHE A 74 3.02 -23.47 -9.05
C PHE A 74 4.15 -24.15 -8.29
N ALA A 75 4.48 -25.40 -8.64
CA ALA A 75 5.59 -26.14 -8.04
C ALA A 75 6.94 -25.44 -8.23
N GLU A 76 7.22 -24.96 -9.45
CA GLU A 76 8.45 -24.20 -9.74
C GLU A 76 8.56 -22.91 -8.93
N VAL A 77 7.45 -22.16 -8.79
CA VAL A 77 7.41 -20.93 -8.00
C VAL A 77 7.62 -21.22 -6.51
N LEU A 78 7.04 -22.31 -6.01
CA LEU A 78 7.20 -22.74 -4.60
C LEU A 78 8.53 -23.46 -4.33
N GLY A 79 9.28 -23.82 -5.37
CA GLY A 79 10.51 -24.61 -5.25
C GLY A 79 10.26 -26.03 -4.74
N THR A 80 9.09 -26.60 -5.03
CA THR A 80 8.65 -27.93 -4.57
C THR A 80 8.29 -28.84 -5.74
N PRO A 81 8.44 -30.17 -5.62
CA PRO A 81 7.97 -31.10 -6.65
C PRO A 81 6.44 -31.11 -6.74
N CYS A 82 5.89 -31.50 -7.89
CA CYS A 82 4.44 -31.70 -8.06
C CYS A 82 4.06 -33.16 -8.33
N ARG A 83 2.80 -33.49 -8.06
CA ARG A 83 2.15 -34.76 -8.42
C ARG A 83 0.65 -34.53 -8.64
N THR A 84 -0.07 -35.53 -9.14
CA THR A 84 -1.53 -35.46 -9.34
C THR A 84 -2.27 -36.51 -8.52
N ARG A 85 -3.53 -36.21 -8.19
CA ARG A 85 -4.50 -37.09 -7.52
C ARG A 85 -5.84 -37.04 -8.25
N ASN A 86 -6.66 -38.08 -8.11
CA ASN A 86 -7.99 -38.15 -8.76
C ASN A 86 -9.11 -37.59 -7.87
N GLY A 87 -8.78 -36.75 -6.89
CA GLY A 87 -9.74 -36.17 -5.96
C GLY A 87 -9.05 -35.58 -4.73
N PHE A 88 -9.78 -34.79 -3.94
CA PHE A 88 -9.37 -34.36 -2.61
C PHE A 88 -9.34 -35.50 -1.60
N GLU A 89 -10.13 -36.56 -1.78
CA GLU A 89 -10.17 -37.73 -0.89
C GLU A 89 -8.86 -38.53 -0.90
N GLU A 90 -8.10 -38.48 -2.00
CA GLU A 90 -6.79 -39.12 -2.13
C GLU A 90 -5.64 -38.27 -1.56
N VAL A 91 -5.89 -37.00 -1.18
CA VAL A 91 -4.86 -36.11 -0.64
C VAL A 91 -4.63 -36.42 0.85
N SER A 92 -3.42 -36.81 1.21
CA SER A 92 -3.06 -37.24 2.57
C SER A 92 -1.74 -36.62 3.04
N SER A 93 -1.33 -36.91 4.28
CA SER A 93 -0.05 -36.44 4.82
C SER A 93 1.18 -36.92 4.02
N GLU A 94 1.05 -37.96 3.20
CA GLU A 94 2.10 -38.44 2.28
C GLU A 94 2.38 -37.47 1.11
N ASP A 95 1.49 -36.51 0.89
CA ASP A 95 1.64 -35.46 -0.11
C ASP A 95 2.31 -34.20 0.47
N SER A 96 2.70 -34.22 1.75
CA SER A 96 3.47 -33.14 2.36
C SER A 96 4.79 -32.92 1.60
N GLY A 97 5.09 -31.65 1.29
CA GLY A 97 6.25 -31.26 0.48
C GLY A 97 6.02 -31.30 -1.04
N PHE A 98 4.80 -31.59 -1.49
CA PHE A 98 4.42 -31.55 -2.90
C PHE A 98 3.33 -30.50 -3.15
N VAL A 99 3.33 -29.94 -4.36
CA VAL A 99 2.13 -29.33 -4.94
C VAL A 99 1.30 -30.44 -5.58
N VAL A 100 0.03 -30.54 -5.21
CA VAL A 100 -0.86 -31.57 -5.74
C VAL A 100 -1.81 -30.97 -6.77
N GLY A 101 -1.87 -31.55 -7.96
CA GLY A 101 -2.87 -31.22 -8.97
C GLY A 101 -4.11 -32.12 -8.86
N VAL A 102 -5.30 -31.53 -8.95
CA VAL A 102 -6.57 -32.26 -9.08
C VAL A 102 -7.35 -31.68 -10.25
N ALA A 103 -7.81 -32.53 -11.18
CA ALA A 103 -8.62 -32.07 -12.31
C ALA A 103 -9.98 -31.54 -11.82
N ALA A 104 -10.47 -30.46 -12.44
CA ALA A 104 -11.70 -29.78 -12.05
C ALA A 104 -12.93 -30.70 -11.98
N ASN A 105 -13.04 -31.69 -12.87
CA ASN A 105 -14.16 -32.63 -12.87
C ASN A 105 -14.15 -33.56 -11.65
N GLU A 106 -12.96 -34.03 -11.26
CA GLU A 106 -12.80 -34.87 -10.07
C GLU A 106 -13.00 -34.05 -8.79
N ALA A 107 -12.38 -32.86 -8.73
CA ALA A 107 -12.50 -31.93 -7.60
C ALA A 107 -13.97 -31.61 -7.25
N LYS A 108 -14.85 -31.48 -8.24
CA LYS A 108 -16.28 -31.21 -8.00
C LYS A 108 -16.98 -32.29 -7.18
N GLY A 109 -16.47 -33.53 -7.21
CA GLY A 109 -17.03 -34.65 -6.45
C GLY A 109 -16.84 -34.52 -4.94
N ASP A 110 -15.70 -33.97 -4.50
CA ASP A 110 -15.26 -34.09 -3.11
C ASP A 110 -14.63 -32.82 -2.47
N VAL A 111 -14.43 -31.73 -3.22
CA VAL A 111 -13.81 -30.48 -2.71
C VAL A 111 -14.52 -29.91 -1.47
N ALA A 112 -15.83 -30.13 -1.35
CA ALA A 112 -16.63 -29.67 -0.22
C ALA A 112 -16.31 -30.42 1.08
N ALA A 113 -15.95 -31.70 0.97
CA ALA A 113 -15.63 -32.59 2.09
C ALA A 113 -14.13 -32.63 2.43
N ARG A 114 -13.29 -31.86 1.71
CA ARG A 114 -11.84 -31.86 1.91
C ARG A 114 -11.43 -31.49 3.33
N ASN A 115 -10.29 -32.01 3.77
CA ASN A 115 -9.71 -31.65 5.05
C ASN A 115 -9.05 -30.26 4.99
N ARG A 116 -9.82 -29.21 5.33
CA ARG A 116 -9.36 -27.81 5.32
C ARG A 116 -8.17 -27.53 6.26
N ASN A 117 -7.92 -28.38 7.26
CA ASN A 117 -6.76 -28.26 8.14
C ASN A 117 -5.48 -28.85 7.51
N LEU A 118 -5.62 -29.69 6.49
CA LEU A 118 -4.51 -30.34 5.80
C LEU A 118 -4.17 -29.65 4.48
N VAL A 119 -5.16 -29.10 3.78
CA VAL A 119 -4.99 -28.58 2.41
C VAL A 119 -5.37 -27.10 2.28
N VAL A 120 -4.64 -26.41 1.41
CA VAL A 120 -5.02 -25.11 0.82
C VAL A 120 -5.46 -25.41 -0.61
N ALA A 121 -6.74 -25.22 -0.93
CA ALA A 121 -7.26 -25.44 -2.27
C ALA A 121 -7.27 -24.13 -3.08
N ILE A 122 -6.66 -24.15 -4.26
CA ILE A 122 -6.60 -23.00 -5.17
C ILE A 122 -7.27 -23.40 -6.49
N ASN A 123 -8.39 -22.76 -6.80
CA ASN A 123 -9.05 -22.91 -8.09
C ASN A 123 -8.31 -22.07 -9.14
N THR A 124 -7.79 -22.68 -10.19
CA THR A 124 -7.08 -21.94 -11.24
C THR A 124 -7.94 -21.78 -12.49
N HIS A 125 -7.84 -20.63 -13.13
CA HIS A 125 -8.64 -20.32 -14.29
C HIS A 125 -7.87 -19.52 -15.34
N CYS A 126 -7.77 -20.05 -16.55
CA CYS A 126 -7.20 -19.31 -17.69
C CYS A 126 -8.29 -18.48 -18.38
N VAL A 127 -8.19 -17.16 -18.25
CA VAL A 127 -9.16 -16.21 -18.80
C VAL A 127 -9.20 -16.27 -20.34
N ASN A 128 -8.11 -16.68 -21.00
CA ASN A 128 -8.06 -16.82 -22.46
C ASN A 128 -9.05 -17.85 -23.02
N LEU A 129 -9.61 -18.74 -22.20
CA LEU A 129 -10.63 -19.70 -22.63
C LEU A 129 -12.02 -19.08 -22.85
N GLY A 130 -12.24 -17.83 -22.42
CA GLY A 130 -13.48 -17.08 -22.66
C GLY A 130 -14.71 -17.60 -21.90
N MET A 131 -14.52 -18.49 -20.93
CA MET A 131 -15.58 -19.01 -20.06
C MET A 131 -15.28 -18.57 -18.62
N PRO A 132 -16.29 -18.28 -17.78
CA PRO A 132 -16.04 -17.88 -16.39
C PRO A 132 -15.49 -19.05 -15.54
N PRO A 133 -14.84 -18.75 -14.39
CA PRO A 133 -14.51 -19.76 -13.39
C PRO A 133 -15.75 -20.55 -12.92
N ASP A 134 -15.55 -21.82 -12.59
CA ASP A 134 -16.61 -22.68 -12.07
C ASP A 134 -17.02 -22.27 -10.64
N THR A 135 -18.26 -21.83 -10.48
CA THR A 135 -18.74 -21.26 -9.22
C THR A 135 -18.80 -22.27 -8.07
N GLN A 136 -19.02 -23.55 -8.35
CA GLN A 136 -18.99 -24.60 -7.31
C GLN A 136 -17.58 -24.77 -6.78
N LEU A 137 -16.58 -24.82 -7.67
CA LEU A 137 -15.17 -24.89 -7.29
C LEU A 137 -14.73 -23.62 -6.54
N SER A 138 -15.06 -22.43 -7.06
CA SER A 138 -14.74 -21.17 -6.38
C SER A 138 -15.34 -21.11 -4.97
N THR A 139 -16.59 -21.54 -4.79
CA THR A 139 -17.27 -21.50 -3.48
C THR A 139 -16.57 -22.36 -2.44
N HIS A 140 -16.02 -23.51 -2.87
CA HIS A 140 -15.42 -24.43 -1.94
C HIS A 140 -13.93 -24.16 -1.75
N CYS A 141 -13.18 -23.74 -2.77
CA CYS A 141 -11.73 -23.48 -2.65
C CYS A 141 -11.40 -22.32 -1.71
N ASP A 142 -10.19 -22.34 -1.15
CA ASP A 142 -9.70 -21.28 -0.26
C ASP A 142 -9.36 -20.02 -1.07
N TYR A 143 -8.79 -20.22 -2.25
CA TYR A 143 -8.40 -19.14 -3.17
C TYR A 143 -8.76 -19.46 -4.62
N GLU A 144 -8.73 -18.43 -5.45
CA GLU A 144 -8.94 -18.51 -6.90
C GLU A 144 -7.86 -17.68 -7.61
N PHE A 145 -7.15 -18.29 -8.56
CA PHE A 145 -6.09 -17.66 -9.33
C PHE A 145 -6.44 -17.59 -10.81
N LEU A 146 -6.65 -16.37 -11.29
CA LEU A 146 -6.91 -16.09 -12.69
C LEU A 146 -5.59 -15.78 -13.39
N TYR A 147 -5.40 -16.30 -14.60
CA TYR A 147 -4.20 -16.06 -15.38
C TYR A 147 -4.48 -15.99 -16.88
N THR A 148 -3.51 -15.46 -17.61
CA THR A 148 -3.43 -15.47 -19.07
C THR A 148 -2.19 -16.25 -19.49
N GLU A 149 -2.20 -16.87 -20.67
CA GLU A 149 -1.00 -17.55 -21.20
C GLU A 149 0.09 -16.56 -21.63
N SER A 150 -0.33 -15.37 -22.06
CA SER A 150 0.55 -14.26 -22.43
C SER A 150 -0.08 -12.92 -22.02
N PRO A 151 0.68 -12.03 -21.36
CA PRO A 151 2.09 -12.13 -21.00
C PRO A 151 2.35 -13.15 -19.88
N PHE A 152 3.61 -13.55 -19.73
CA PHE A 152 4.03 -14.54 -18.72
C PHE A 152 3.66 -14.12 -17.29
N PHE A 153 2.86 -14.94 -16.61
CA PHE A 153 2.22 -14.63 -15.33
C PHE A 153 3.01 -15.10 -14.09
N ARG A 154 4.24 -15.64 -14.22
CA ARG A 154 4.96 -16.18 -13.04
C ARG A 154 5.24 -15.15 -11.95
N ARG A 155 5.49 -13.88 -12.32
CA ARG A 155 5.70 -12.81 -11.33
C ARG A 155 4.43 -12.56 -10.52
N ASP A 156 3.29 -12.54 -11.20
CA ASP A 156 1.97 -12.41 -10.59
C ASP A 156 1.68 -13.60 -9.66
N LEU A 157 1.86 -14.82 -10.16
CA LEU A 157 1.71 -16.05 -9.38
C LEU A 157 2.60 -16.06 -8.13
N ALA A 158 3.88 -15.67 -8.25
CA ALA A 158 4.80 -15.59 -7.11
C ALA A 158 4.28 -14.62 -6.03
N ARG A 159 3.77 -13.46 -6.43
CA ARG A 159 3.20 -12.50 -5.48
C ARG A 159 1.92 -13.03 -4.84
N PHE A 160 1.01 -13.58 -5.65
CA PHE A 160 -0.23 -14.18 -5.16
C PHE A 160 0.04 -15.31 -4.17
N ILE A 161 0.93 -16.26 -4.48
CA ILE A 161 1.19 -17.42 -3.62
C ILE A 161 1.95 -17.01 -2.36
N SER A 162 2.95 -16.13 -2.46
CA SER A 162 3.68 -15.66 -1.29
C SER A 162 2.80 -14.84 -0.34
N PHE A 163 1.81 -14.11 -0.87
CA PHE A 163 0.82 -13.44 -0.04
C PHE A 163 -0.20 -14.41 0.56
N THR A 164 -0.86 -15.23 -0.24
CA THR A 164 -1.94 -16.14 0.21
C THR A 164 -1.45 -17.26 1.13
N LEU A 165 -0.19 -17.66 1.03
CA LEU A 165 0.46 -18.59 1.96
C LEU A 165 1.20 -17.88 3.11
N GLY A 166 1.07 -16.56 3.28
CA GLY A 166 1.57 -15.84 4.44
C GLY A 166 3.10 -15.72 4.53
N GLN A 167 3.80 -15.84 3.39
CA GLN A 167 5.25 -15.63 3.30
C GLN A 167 5.61 -14.14 3.26
N ILE A 168 4.71 -13.29 2.75
CA ILE A 168 4.85 -11.83 2.67
C ILE A 168 3.71 -11.17 3.44
N ASN A 169 4.05 -10.18 4.27
CA ASN A 169 3.09 -9.35 5.00
C ASN A 169 3.24 -7.88 4.59
N TYR A 170 2.49 -7.47 3.54
CA TYR A 170 2.51 -6.08 3.07
C TYR A 170 2.08 -5.09 4.16
N HIS A 171 1.14 -5.47 5.02
CA HIS A 171 0.62 -4.58 6.05
C HIS A 171 1.67 -4.16 7.07
N GLU A 172 2.45 -5.11 7.57
CA GLU A 172 3.55 -4.82 8.50
C GLU A 172 4.60 -3.90 7.86
N ALA A 173 5.00 -4.20 6.62
CA ALA A 173 5.95 -3.37 5.88
C ALA A 173 5.43 -1.93 5.65
N LEU A 174 4.13 -1.77 5.38
CA LEU A 174 3.50 -0.47 5.18
C LEU A 174 3.30 0.29 6.50
N MET A 175 2.97 -0.39 7.60
CA MET A 175 2.84 0.24 8.93
C MET A 175 4.18 0.67 9.52
N ALA A 176 5.29 0.10 9.06
CA ALA A 176 6.63 0.56 9.41
C ALA A 176 7.03 1.86 8.71
N LYS A 177 6.33 2.28 7.64
CA LYS A 177 6.60 3.56 6.98
C LYS A 177 6.05 4.72 7.79
N PRO A 178 6.75 5.88 7.85
CA PRO A 178 6.25 7.05 8.57
C PRO A 178 4.96 7.60 7.96
N ARG A 179 4.78 7.42 6.65
CA ARG A 179 3.59 7.81 5.90
C ARG A 179 3.30 6.78 4.81
N THR A 180 2.02 6.57 4.55
CA THR A 180 1.55 5.72 3.43
C THR A 180 0.47 6.41 2.62
N TYR A 181 0.46 6.14 1.32
CA TYR A 181 -0.47 6.71 0.34
C TYR A 181 -1.13 5.60 -0.48
N PHE A 182 -2.35 5.84 -0.96
CA PHE A 182 -2.93 4.98 -1.98
C PHE A 182 -3.61 5.81 -3.06
N ILE A 183 -3.61 5.29 -4.28
CA ILE A 183 -4.27 5.93 -5.42
C ILE A 183 -5.45 5.10 -5.88
N SER A 184 -6.59 5.75 -6.10
CA SER A 184 -7.81 5.10 -6.60
C SER A 184 -7.84 5.09 -8.12
N THR A 185 -7.95 3.91 -8.73
CA THR A 185 -8.24 3.78 -10.16
C THR A 185 -9.70 4.13 -10.39
N THR A 186 -9.97 5.18 -11.16
CA THR A 186 -11.32 5.63 -11.50
C THR A 186 -11.72 5.29 -12.94
N PHE A 187 -11.07 4.27 -13.51
CA PHE A 187 -11.31 3.85 -14.89
C PHE A 187 -12.52 2.92 -14.94
N PRO A 188 -13.37 3.00 -15.99
CA PRO A 188 -14.45 2.03 -16.18
C PRO A 188 -13.94 0.63 -16.57
N ASP A 189 -12.70 0.55 -17.06
CA ASP A 189 -11.97 -0.66 -17.41
C ASP A 189 -10.47 -0.42 -17.15
N VAL A 190 -9.83 -1.34 -16.45
CA VAL A 190 -8.41 -1.32 -16.07
C VAL A 190 -7.49 -1.30 -17.29
N HIS A 191 -7.91 -1.86 -18.44
CA HIS A 191 -7.15 -1.78 -19.70
C HIS A 191 -6.74 -0.35 -20.06
N ALA A 192 -7.61 0.63 -19.78
CA ALA A 192 -7.34 2.04 -20.04
C ALA A 192 -6.18 2.60 -19.18
N ALA A 193 -5.92 2.01 -18.01
CA ALA A 193 -4.87 2.42 -17.10
C ALA A 193 -3.51 1.76 -17.41
N LEU A 194 -3.52 0.54 -17.98
CA LEU A 194 -2.32 -0.30 -18.11
C LEU A 194 -1.11 0.37 -18.79
N PRO A 195 -1.27 1.17 -19.87
CA PRO A 195 -0.12 1.82 -20.50
C PRO A 195 0.61 2.82 -19.60
N ASN A 196 -0.08 3.38 -18.59
CA ASN A 196 0.43 4.45 -17.75
C ASN A 196 0.42 4.09 -16.25
N ILE A 197 0.11 2.85 -15.86
CA ILE A 197 -0.10 2.49 -14.45
C ILE A 197 1.16 2.74 -13.60
N ASP A 198 2.34 2.50 -14.15
CA ASP A 198 3.62 2.77 -13.48
C ASP A 198 3.82 4.26 -13.20
N ILE A 199 3.31 5.13 -14.07
CA ILE A 199 3.35 6.59 -13.91
C ILE A 199 2.27 7.04 -12.92
N LEU A 200 1.05 6.53 -13.09
CA LEU A 200 -0.11 6.87 -12.24
C LEU A 200 0.15 6.55 -10.76
N THR A 201 0.88 5.48 -10.50
CA THR A 201 1.11 4.97 -9.14
C THR A 201 2.39 5.51 -8.49
N VAL A 202 3.12 6.44 -9.13
CA VAL A 202 4.30 7.07 -8.54
C VAL A 202 3.93 7.76 -7.22
N GLY A 203 4.65 7.40 -6.14
CA GLY A 203 4.43 7.92 -4.80
C GLY A 203 3.28 7.26 -4.03
N ALA A 204 2.56 6.31 -4.64
CA ALA A 204 1.58 5.48 -3.95
C ALA A 204 2.25 4.24 -3.32
N ASP A 205 1.69 3.77 -2.21
CA ASP A 205 2.06 2.52 -1.55
C ASP A 205 1.07 1.40 -1.80
N ALA A 206 -0.12 1.72 -2.30
CA ALA A 206 -1.16 0.79 -2.71
C ALA A 206 -2.00 1.39 -3.84
N VAL A 207 -2.67 0.52 -4.60
CA VAL A 207 -3.64 0.90 -5.64
C VAL A 207 -5.04 0.43 -5.24
N GLU A 208 -6.02 1.32 -5.26
CA GLU A 208 -7.42 0.97 -5.01
C GLU A 208 -8.14 0.72 -6.32
N ILE A 209 -8.72 -0.48 -6.48
CA ILE A 209 -9.67 -0.78 -7.54
C ILE A 209 -11.09 -0.46 -7.06
N ARG A 210 -11.70 0.55 -7.69
CA ARG A 210 -13.08 0.98 -7.45
C ARG A 210 -14.04 0.15 -8.29
N VAL A 211 -14.46 -0.99 -7.74
CA VAL A 211 -15.32 -1.96 -8.43
C VAL A 211 -16.65 -1.35 -8.82
N ASP A 212 -17.17 -0.45 -8.00
CA ASP A 212 -18.40 0.28 -8.28
C ASP A 212 -18.28 1.24 -9.49
N LEU A 213 -17.07 1.59 -9.93
CA LEU A 213 -16.85 2.42 -11.11
C LEU A 213 -16.58 1.62 -12.39
N LEU A 214 -16.32 0.32 -12.27
CA LEU A 214 -16.14 -0.57 -13.40
C LEU A 214 -17.44 -0.69 -14.21
N ARG A 215 -17.30 -0.81 -15.53
CA ARG A 215 -18.43 -0.92 -16.46
C ARG A 215 -18.21 -2.09 -17.39
N GLU A 216 -18.84 -3.22 -17.06
CA GLU A 216 -18.86 -4.40 -17.93
C GLU A 216 -19.80 -4.16 -19.13
N PRO A 217 -19.30 -4.19 -20.37
CA PRO A 217 -20.14 -4.04 -21.56
C PRO A 217 -20.98 -5.29 -21.80
N LEU A 218 -22.22 -5.09 -22.26
CA LEU A 218 -23.14 -6.15 -22.67
C LEU A 218 -23.22 -6.22 -24.20
N GLY A 219 -23.65 -7.38 -24.73
CA GLY A 219 -23.70 -7.64 -26.17
C GLY A 219 -24.67 -6.74 -26.97
N ASP A 220 -25.54 -6.00 -26.29
CA ASP A 220 -26.50 -5.06 -26.88
C ASP A 220 -26.01 -3.60 -26.85
N GLY A 221 -24.76 -3.35 -26.43
CA GLY A 221 -24.17 -2.01 -26.31
C GLY A 221 -24.52 -1.28 -25.01
N SER A 222 -25.32 -1.89 -24.13
CA SER A 222 -25.52 -1.41 -22.77
C SER A 222 -24.40 -1.90 -21.85
N TYR A 223 -24.50 -1.59 -20.55
CA TYR A 223 -23.54 -2.02 -19.54
C TYR A 223 -24.30 -2.67 -18.39
N SER A 224 -23.68 -3.65 -17.74
CA SER A 224 -24.25 -4.24 -16.53
C SER A 224 -24.41 -3.17 -15.44
N GLU A 225 -25.51 -3.25 -14.68
CA GLU A 225 -25.73 -2.39 -13.51
C GLU A 225 -24.68 -2.66 -12.43
N VAL A 226 -24.37 -3.95 -12.22
CA VAL A 226 -23.27 -4.41 -11.37
C VAL A 226 -22.39 -5.35 -12.20
N PRO A 227 -21.09 -5.06 -12.36
CA PRO A 227 -20.19 -5.88 -13.19
C PRO A 227 -20.04 -7.28 -12.60
N SER A 228 -20.12 -8.33 -13.43
CA SER A 228 -20.02 -9.72 -13.02
C SER A 228 -18.70 -10.03 -12.30
N LEU A 229 -18.69 -11.02 -11.38
CA LEU A 229 -17.45 -11.45 -10.73
C LEU A 229 -16.40 -11.96 -11.73
N SER A 230 -16.82 -12.53 -12.86
CA SER A 230 -15.89 -12.94 -13.91
C SER A 230 -15.14 -11.75 -14.48
N TYR A 231 -15.88 -10.69 -14.83
CA TYR A 231 -15.29 -9.45 -15.32
C TYR A 231 -14.42 -8.81 -14.26
N VAL A 232 -14.92 -8.64 -13.03
CA VAL A 232 -14.15 -8.01 -11.94
C VAL A 232 -12.87 -8.79 -11.61
N GLY A 233 -12.92 -10.13 -11.61
CA GLY A 233 -11.74 -10.97 -11.39
C GLY A 233 -10.67 -10.75 -12.46
N GLU A 234 -11.08 -10.66 -13.73
CA GLU A 234 -10.18 -10.31 -14.82
C GLU A 234 -9.55 -8.92 -14.63
N GLN A 235 -10.33 -7.92 -14.20
CA GLN A 235 -9.81 -6.58 -13.92
C GLN A 235 -8.77 -6.58 -12.79
N VAL A 236 -9.00 -7.35 -11.72
CA VAL A 236 -8.04 -7.53 -10.62
C VAL A 236 -6.76 -8.21 -11.11
N MET A 237 -6.88 -9.29 -11.89
CA MET A 237 -5.74 -9.99 -12.51
C MET A 237 -4.90 -9.02 -13.37
N LEU A 238 -5.54 -8.28 -14.28
CA LEU A 238 -4.87 -7.34 -15.18
C LEU A 238 -4.11 -6.25 -14.41
N LEU A 239 -4.70 -5.71 -13.35
CA LEU A 239 -4.05 -4.73 -12.48
C LEU A 239 -2.84 -5.35 -11.79
N ARG A 240 -3.01 -6.52 -11.14
CA ARG A 240 -1.95 -7.21 -10.39
C ARG A 240 -0.76 -7.60 -11.27
N GLN A 241 -1.00 -8.00 -12.53
CA GLN A 241 0.06 -8.31 -13.49
C GLN A 241 0.91 -7.08 -13.86
N ARG A 242 0.34 -5.87 -13.73
CA ARG A 242 0.98 -4.62 -14.18
C ARG A 242 1.58 -3.77 -13.08
N THR A 243 1.12 -3.85 -11.83
CA THR A 243 1.73 -3.13 -10.70
C THR A 243 2.21 -4.06 -9.61
N GLU A 244 3.31 -3.72 -8.95
CA GLU A 244 3.84 -4.44 -7.77
C GLU A 244 3.26 -3.95 -6.44
N LEU A 245 2.42 -2.92 -6.48
CA LEU A 245 1.75 -2.40 -5.30
C LEU A 245 0.66 -3.37 -4.80
N PRO A 246 0.44 -3.46 -3.47
CA PRO A 246 -0.76 -4.03 -2.88
C PRO A 246 -2.03 -3.42 -3.46
N ILE A 247 -3.07 -4.25 -3.63
CA ILE A 247 -4.38 -3.84 -4.12
C ILE A 247 -5.33 -3.62 -2.93
N ILE A 248 -6.10 -2.53 -2.99
CA ILE A 248 -7.27 -2.28 -2.15
C ILE A 248 -8.50 -2.51 -3.00
N PHE A 249 -9.37 -3.43 -2.61
CA PHE A 249 -10.62 -3.71 -3.32
C PHE A 249 -11.79 -3.02 -2.63
N THR A 250 -12.49 -2.17 -3.38
CA THR A 250 -13.53 -1.30 -2.83
C THR A 250 -14.81 -1.41 -3.65
N THR A 251 -15.90 -1.82 -2.99
CA THR A 251 -17.29 -1.73 -3.47
C THR A 251 -17.97 -0.56 -2.77
N ARG A 252 -17.80 0.68 -3.26
CA ARG A 252 -18.35 1.87 -2.61
C ARG A 252 -19.86 1.98 -2.85
N CYS A 253 -20.65 2.14 -1.79
CA CYS A 253 -22.10 2.24 -1.94
C CYS A 253 -22.57 3.62 -2.43
N VAL A 254 -23.81 3.69 -2.94
CA VAL A 254 -24.41 4.94 -3.44
C VAL A 254 -24.48 6.07 -2.39
N ARG A 255 -24.70 5.76 -1.11
CA ARG A 255 -24.77 6.77 -0.03
C ARG A 255 -23.41 7.38 0.27
N GLU A 256 -22.35 6.62 0.06
CA GLU A 256 -20.96 7.06 0.20
C GLU A 256 -20.36 7.49 -1.15
N ASN A 257 -21.19 7.98 -2.08
CA ASN A 257 -20.78 8.51 -3.39
C ASN A 257 -20.07 7.48 -4.31
N GLY A 258 -20.44 6.21 -4.19
CA GLY A 258 -20.14 5.16 -5.16
C GLY A 258 -21.35 4.80 -6.02
N ARG A 259 -21.33 3.60 -6.60
CA ARG A 259 -22.43 3.08 -7.42
C ARG A 259 -22.95 1.70 -6.99
N PHE A 260 -22.34 1.08 -5.99
CA PHE A 260 -22.76 -0.25 -5.56
C PHE A 260 -24.12 -0.17 -4.82
N PRO A 261 -25.07 -1.07 -5.13
CA PRO A 261 -26.43 -1.01 -4.59
C PRO A 261 -26.46 -1.26 -3.08
N MET A 262 -27.25 -0.52 -2.30
CA MET A 262 -27.33 -0.69 -0.84
C MET A 262 -28.40 -1.69 -0.38
N ASP A 263 -29.37 -2.00 -1.24
CA ASP A 263 -30.49 -2.90 -0.98
C ASP A 263 -30.07 -4.39 -0.98
N LYS A 264 -28.81 -4.69 -1.31
CA LYS A 264 -28.26 -6.06 -1.44
C LYS A 264 -26.98 -6.26 -0.60
N PRO A 265 -27.03 -6.27 0.75
CA PRO A 265 -25.82 -6.43 1.58
C PRO A 265 -25.04 -7.72 1.30
N GLU A 266 -25.72 -8.84 1.04
CA GLU A 266 -25.06 -10.12 0.72
C GLU A 266 -24.21 -10.05 -0.56
N LEU A 267 -24.55 -9.16 -1.49
CA LEU A 267 -23.74 -8.92 -2.69
C LEU A 267 -22.37 -8.34 -2.32
N TYR A 268 -22.28 -7.50 -1.29
CA TYR A 268 -20.98 -7.03 -0.79
C TYR A 268 -20.17 -8.19 -0.22
N TYR A 269 -20.80 -9.07 0.56
CA TYR A 269 -20.11 -10.26 1.07
C TYR A 269 -19.55 -11.10 -0.08
N GLU A 270 -20.35 -11.36 -1.12
CA GLU A 270 -19.93 -12.15 -2.28
C GLU A 270 -18.68 -11.55 -2.96
N TYR A 271 -18.68 -10.23 -3.21
CA TYR A 271 -17.57 -9.55 -3.90
C TYR A 271 -16.34 -9.41 -3.02
N LEU A 272 -16.51 -9.01 -1.76
CA LEU A 272 -15.40 -8.84 -0.81
C LEU A 272 -14.76 -10.19 -0.46
N TYR A 273 -15.57 -11.25 -0.30
CA TYR A 273 -15.04 -12.60 -0.10
C TYR A 273 -14.33 -13.10 -1.35
N ARG A 274 -14.87 -12.85 -2.55
CA ARG A 274 -14.18 -13.20 -3.78
C ARG A 274 -12.85 -12.45 -3.94
N ALA A 275 -12.77 -11.18 -3.53
CA ALA A 275 -11.51 -10.43 -3.49
C ALA A 275 -10.46 -11.06 -2.56
N ILE A 276 -10.89 -11.58 -1.40
CA ILE A 276 -10.02 -12.38 -0.52
C ILE A 276 -9.53 -13.64 -1.26
N GLN A 277 -10.41 -14.35 -1.96
CA GLN A 277 -10.02 -15.54 -2.72
C GLN A 277 -9.05 -15.22 -3.87
N TRP A 278 -9.18 -14.07 -4.52
CA TRP A 278 -8.20 -13.56 -5.50
C TRP A 278 -6.89 -13.05 -4.88
N GLY A 279 -6.73 -13.21 -3.55
CA GLY A 279 -5.53 -12.84 -2.81
C GLY A 279 -5.32 -11.33 -2.74
N VAL A 280 -6.37 -10.52 -2.73
CA VAL A 280 -6.24 -9.06 -2.60
C VAL A 280 -5.76 -8.70 -1.20
N GLU A 281 -4.80 -7.78 -1.10
CA GLU A 281 -4.11 -7.45 0.15
C GLU A 281 -5.02 -6.68 1.13
N TYR A 282 -5.90 -5.81 0.63
CA TYR A 282 -6.83 -5.03 1.43
C TYR A 282 -8.24 -5.05 0.85
N ILE A 283 -9.25 -5.19 1.71
CA ILE A 283 -10.65 -5.00 1.34
C ILE A 283 -11.25 -3.83 2.13
N ASP A 284 -11.96 -2.94 1.45
CA ASP A 284 -12.67 -1.82 2.05
C ASP A 284 -14.08 -2.28 2.44
N VAL A 285 -14.32 -2.39 3.74
CA VAL A 285 -15.56 -2.92 4.33
C VAL A 285 -16.30 -1.76 4.98
N GLU A 286 -17.40 -1.33 4.35
CA GLU A 286 -18.17 -0.19 4.84
C GLU A 286 -18.91 -0.49 6.15
N LEU A 287 -18.88 0.47 7.08
CA LEU A 287 -19.39 0.33 8.44
C LEU A 287 -20.91 0.12 8.51
N TRP A 288 -21.66 0.55 7.48
CA TRP A 288 -23.11 0.35 7.43
C TRP A 288 -23.50 -1.11 7.21
N LEU A 289 -22.58 -1.95 6.70
CA LEU A 289 -22.87 -3.36 6.48
C LEU A 289 -23.27 -4.05 7.81
N PRO A 290 -24.24 -4.98 7.76
CA PRO A 290 -24.62 -5.79 8.91
C PRO A 290 -23.40 -6.38 9.61
N GLU A 291 -23.39 -6.37 10.94
CA GLU A 291 -22.25 -6.86 11.71
C GLU A 291 -21.88 -8.30 11.36
N GLU A 292 -22.86 -9.17 11.11
CA GLU A 292 -22.60 -10.55 10.76
C GLU A 292 -21.84 -10.72 9.45
N ILE A 293 -22.07 -9.83 8.46
CA ILE A 293 -21.28 -9.81 7.23
C ILE A 293 -19.84 -9.37 7.52
N ARG A 294 -19.65 -8.30 8.30
CA ARG A 294 -18.32 -7.78 8.66
C ARG A 294 -17.50 -8.80 9.45
N LYS A 295 -18.15 -9.46 10.43
CA LYS A 295 -17.55 -10.54 11.23
C LYS A 295 -17.17 -11.74 10.36
N LYS A 296 -18.08 -12.19 9.48
CA LYS A 296 -17.82 -13.32 8.58
C LYS A 296 -16.65 -13.05 7.64
N LEU A 297 -16.56 -11.85 7.06
CA LEU A 297 -15.40 -11.42 6.26
C LEU A 297 -14.10 -11.47 7.07
N HIS A 298 -14.13 -10.98 8.32
CA HIS A 298 -12.96 -11.02 9.19
C HIS A 298 -12.50 -12.43 9.51
N GLU A 299 -13.41 -13.33 9.87
CA GLU A 299 -13.10 -14.73 10.16
C GLU A 299 -12.52 -15.47 8.95
N GLN A 300 -12.90 -15.04 7.74
CA GLN A 300 -12.52 -15.69 6.49
C GLN A 300 -11.44 -14.95 5.68
N ARG A 301 -10.87 -13.86 6.21
CA ARG A 301 -9.98 -12.96 5.46
C ARG A 301 -8.65 -13.55 5.03
N GLY A 302 -8.27 -14.72 5.56
CA GLY A 302 -6.94 -15.28 5.35
C GLY A 302 -5.85 -14.25 5.72
N ASN A 303 -5.01 -13.90 4.75
CA ASN A 303 -3.96 -12.89 4.91
C ASN A 303 -4.38 -11.47 4.49
N SER A 304 -5.57 -11.29 3.92
CA SER A 304 -6.14 -9.98 3.59
C SER A 304 -6.41 -9.16 4.83
N ARG A 305 -6.35 -7.84 4.67
CA ARG A 305 -6.60 -6.86 5.73
C ARG A 305 -7.88 -6.10 5.49
N ILE A 306 -8.60 -5.79 6.56
CA ILE A 306 -9.86 -5.08 6.49
C ILE A 306 -9.65 -3.61 6.80
N MET A 307 -10.03 -2.74 5.87
CA MET A 307 -10.21 -1.32 6.11
C MET A 307 -11.69 -1.07 6.47
N SER A 308 -11.98 -0.79 7.74
CA SER A 308 -13.34 -0.40 8.15
C SER A 308 -13.59 1.02 7.69
N ALA A 309 -14.47 1.20 6.71
CA ALA A 309 -14.66 2.47 6.03
C ALA A 309 -15.99 3.14 6.40
N PHE A 310 -15.93 4.46 6.55
CA PHE A 310 -17.08 5.33 6.72
C PHE A 310 -16.86 6.63 5.96
N HIS A 311 -17.87 7.05 5.21
CA HIS A 311 -17.86 8.35 4.56
C HIS A 311 -19.10 9.17 4.91
N ASP A 312 -18.90 10.45 5.25
CA ASP A 312 -19.99 11.41 5.36
C ASP A 312 -19.91 12.46 4.24
N PHE A 313 -20.95 12.47 3.40
CA PHE A 313 -21.15 13.46 2.34
C PHE A 313 -22.21 14.50 2.71
N SER A 314 -22.72 14.49 3.95
CA SER A 314 -23.80 15.38 4.36
C SER A 314 -23.32 16.81 4.62
N GLY A 315 -22.03 16.97 4.95
CA GLY A 315 -21.46 18.24 5.40
C GLY A 315 -21.91 18.63 6.82
N ASN A 316 -22.62 17.74 7.53
CA ASN A 316 -23.10 17.97 8.90
C ASN A 316 -22.30 17.19 9.94
N PHE A 317 -21.38 16.32 9.51
CA PHE A 317 -20.51 15.58 10.40
C PHE A 317 -19.52 16.52 11.09
N ARG A 318 -19.36 16.39 12.41
CA ARG A 318 -18.52 17.27 13.22
C ARG A 318 -17.42 16.53 13.94
N TRP A 319 -16.22 17.08 13.88
CA TRP A 319 -15.09 16.71 14.70
C TRP A 319 -14.95 17.69 15.86
N PRO A 320 -14.48 17.25 17.04
CA PRO A 320 -14.96 16.02 17.65
C PRO A 320 -16.48 16.09 17.90
N SER A 321 -17.17 14.95 17.84
CA SER A 321 -18.55 14.83 18.32
C SER A 321 -18.78 13.46 18.95
N ALA A 322 -19.85 13.31 19.72
CA ALA A 322 -20.26 12.01 20.28
C ALA A 322 -20.52 11.00 19.14
N TYR A 323 -21.12 11.44 18.04
CA TYR A 323 -21.36 10.61 16.86
C TYR A 323 -20.04 10.20 16.19
N ALA A 324 -19.09 11.12 16.01
CA ALA A 324 -17.78 10.78 15.46
C ALA A 324 -17.04 9.73 16.32
N GLN A 325 -17.13 9.86 17.64
CA GLN A 325 -16.56 8.89 18.57
C GLN A 325 -17.28 7.53 18.51
N GLU A 326 -18.61 7.52 18.39
CA GLU A 326 -19.41 6.30 18.19
C GLU A 326 -19.01 5.58 16.89
N VAL A 327 -18.89 6.31 15.78
CA VAL A 327 -18.47 5.77 14.48
C VAL A 327 -17.06 5.17 14.58
N PHE A 328 -16.13 5.87 15.24
CA PHE A 328 -14.78 5.35 15.48
C PHE A 328 -14.82 4.04 16.29
N GLN A 329 -15.55 4.01 17.41
CA GLN A 329 -15.69 2.83 18.26
C GLN A 329 -16.28 1.64 17.50
N ARG A 330 -17.34 1.87 16.72
CA ARG A 330 -17.98 0.84 15.89
C ARG A 330 -17.09 0.32 14.77
N SER A 331 -16.08 1.10 14.36
CA SER A 331 -15.10 0.73 13.34
C SER A 331 -13.94 -0.10 13.89
N ILE A 332 -13.76 -0.19 15.22
CA ILE A 332 -12.67 -0.98 15.83
C ILE A 332 -12.85 -2.48 15.58
N PRO A 333 -14.01 -3.10 15.84
CA PRO A 333 -14.18 -4.53 15.62
C PRO A 333 -13.96 -4.90 14.15
N TYR A 334 -13.24 -6.00 13.95
CA TYR A 334 -13.01 -6.62 12.64
C TYR A 334 -12.08 -5.82 11.69
N ALA A 335 -11.49 -4.71 12.13
CA ALA A 335 -10.64 -3.86 11.31
C ALA A 335 -9.14 -4.06 11.57
N ASP A 336 -8.35 -3.97 10.50
CA ASP A 336 -6.90 -3.79 10.56
C ASP A 336 -6.52 -2.31 10.35
N ILE A 337 -7.41 -1.50 9.75
CA ILE A 337 -7.29 -0.05 9.58
C ILE A 337 -8.69 0.57 9.73
N ILE A 338 -8.79 1.70 10.44
CA ILE A 338 -10.02 2.51 10.49
C ILE A 338 -9.89 3.64 9.46
N LYS A 339 -10.89 3.80 8.58
CA LYS A 339 -10.96 4.82 7.54
C LYS A 339 -12.22 5.67 7.72
N MET A 340 -12.08 6.94 8.09
CA MET A 340 -13.20 7.88 8.20
C MET A 340 -12.94 9.12 7.35
N ILE A 341 -13.84 9.42 6.42
CA ILE A 341 -13.69 10.55 5.50
C ILE A 341 -14.96 11.40 5.52
N ALA A 342 -14.85 12.70 5.79
CA ALA A 342 -16.02 13.57 5.93
C ALA A 342 -15.92 14.83 5.06
N ILE A 343 -17.05 15.36 4.61
CA ILE A 343 -17.13 16.73 4.12
C ILE A 343 -17.16 17.67 5.31
N ILE A 344 -16.36 18.73 5.23
CA ILE A 344 -16.37 19.86 6.16
C ILE A 344 -16.70 21.14 5.39
N ASN A 345 -17.05 22.21 6.10
CA ASN A 345 -17.41 23.49 5.51
C ASN A 345 -16.41 24.60 5.86
N GLU A 346 -15.65 24.44 6.94
CA GLU A 346 -14.73 25.46 7.45
C GLU A 346 -13.31 24.90 7.68
N HIS A 347 -12.29 25.73 7.46
CA HIS A 347 -10.88 25.31 7.59
C HIS A 347 -10.50 24.89 9.01
N ASN A 348 -11.14 25.46 10.03
CA ASN A 348 -10.93 25.14 11.45
C ASN A 348 -11.24 23.66 11.78
N GLU A 349 -12.20 23.04 11.07
CA GLU A 349 -12.61 21.65 11.28
C GLU A 349 -11.49 20.65 10.97
N ASN A 350 -10.45 21.05 10.24
CA ASN A 350 -9.25 20.23 10.10
C ASN A 350 -8.44 20.12 11.39
N PHE A 351 -8.35 21.20 12.18
CA PHE A 351 -7.69 21.14 13.48
C PHE A 351 -8.50 20.32 14.47
N GLU A 352 -9.82 20.37 14.36
CA GLU A 352 -10.73 19.54 15.15
C GLU A 352 -10.57 18.05 14.82
N LEU A 353 -10.37 17.69 13.56
CA LEU A 353 -10.02 16.32 13.16
C LEU A 353 -8.68 15.88 13.79
N GLU A 354 -7.66 16.73 13.80
CA GLU A 354 -6.38 16.36 14.41
C GLU A 354 -6.45 16.28 15.94
N TYR A 355 -7.24 17.15 16.57
CA TYR A 355 -7.59 17.00 17.98
C TYR A 355 -8.31 15.66 18.23
N PHE A 356 -9.30 15.31 17.39
CA PHE A 356 -10.01 14.04 17.48
C PHE A 356 -9.07 12.84 17.31
N ARG A 357 -8.14 12.88 16.35
CA ARG A 357 -7.11 11.85 16.12
C ARG A 357 -6.24 11.65 17.37
N SER A 358 -5.78 12.74 17.98
CA SER A 358 -5.00 12.70 19.22
C SER A 358 -5.81 12.10 20.37
N LYS A 359 -7.05 12.55 20.54
CA LYS A 359 -7.99 12.05 21.56
C LYS A 359 -8.23 10.54 21.40
N MET A 360 -8.56 10.06 20.20
CA MET A 360 -8.82 8.64 19.96
C MET A 360 -7.59 7.77 20.19
N ARG A 361 -6.38 8.26 19.86
CA ARG A 361 -5.14 7.55 20.18
C ARG A 361 -4.91 7.42 21.69
N ALA A 362 -5.24 8.46 22.46
CA ALA A 362 -5.09 8.45 23.92
C ALA A 362 -6.13 7.55 24.60
N GLU A 363 -7.39 7.59 24.15
CA GLU A 363 -8.49 6.80 24.72
C GLU A 363 -8.47 5.33 24.27
N TYR A 364 -7.99 5.06 23.05
CA TYR A 364 -7.94 3.73 22.43
C TYR A 364 -6.53 3.41 21.91
N PRO A 365 -5.52 3.25 22.79
CA PRO A 365 -4.13 3.05 22.38
C PRO A 365 -3.89 1.76 21.57
N ASN A 366 -4.80 0.79 21.68
CA ASN A 366 -4.74 -0.48 20.96
C ASN A 366 -5.69 -0.53 19.75
N ALA A 367 -6.34 0.57 19.39
CA ALA A 367 -7.18 0.62 18.20
C ALA A 367 -6.32 0.47 16.93
N PRO A 368 -6.89 -0.06 15.83
CA PRO A 368 -6.20 -0.09 14.55
C PRO A 368 -5.77 1.32 14.10
N PRO A 369 -4.72 1.41 13.26
CA PRO A 369 -4.28 2.67 12.65
C PRO A 369 -5.44 3.46 12.04
N PHE A 370 -5.49 4.76 12.34
CA PHE A 370 -6.58 5.63 11.96
C PHE A 370 -6.21 6.49 10.75
N SER A 371 -6.78 6.17 9.58
CA SER A 371 -6.77 6.98 8.37
C SER A 371 -8.00 7.89 8.37
N ALA A 372 -7.80 9.20 8.44
CA ALA A 372 -8.90 10.14 8.36
C ALA A 372 -8.51 11.42 7.67
N VAL A 373 -9.38 11.87 6.76
CA VAL A 373 -9.19 13.10 5.99
C VAL A 373 -10.54 13.77 5.78
N ASN A 374 -10.50 15.09 5.63
CA ASN A 374 -11.63 15.89 5.21
C ASN A 374 -11.60 16.11 3.69
N MET A 375 -12.77 16.11 3.07
CA MET A 375 -12.95 16.31 1.63
C MET A 375 -13.05 17.80 1.25
N GLY A 376 -12.92 18.07 -0.04
CA GLY A 376 -12.98 19.44 -0.59
C GLY A 376 -11.66 20.19 -0.44
N GLU A 377 -11.57 21.34 -1.12
CA GLU A 377 -10.41 22.23 -1.03
C GLU A 377 -10.13 22.66 0.42
N VAL A 378 -11.19 22.99 1.16
CA VAL A 378 -11.13 23.32 2.59
C VAL A 378 -10.52 22.21 3.45
N GLY A 379 -10.63 20.95 3.00
CA GLY A 379 -10.12 19.76 3.69
C GLY A 379 -8.67 19.40 3.38
N GLN A 380 -8.03 20.05 2.40
CA GLN A 380 -6.70 19.67 1.92
C GLN A 380 -5.63 19.62 3.02
N PHE A 381 -5.72 20.50 4.03
CA PHE A 381 -4.80 20.49 5.17
C PHE A 381 -4.77 19.15 5.89
N SER A 382 -5.93 18.52 6.13
CA SER A 382 -6.00 17.21 6.81
C SER A 382 -5.24 16.10 6.06
N ARG A 383 -5.17 16.17 4.73
CA ARG A 383 -4.43 15.18 3.91
C ARG A 383 -2.93 15.25 4.15
N THR A 384 -2.41 16.42 4.48
CA THR A 384 -0.99 16.59 4.82
C THR A 384 -0.66 15.99 6.19
N LEU A 385 -1.62 15.97 7.12
CA LEU A 385 -1.41 15.47 8.48
C LEU A 385 -1.74 14.00 8.65
N ASN A 386 -2.59 13.43 7.78
CA ASN A 386 -2.91 12.01 7.80
C ASN A 386 -1.66 11.14 7.48
N PRO A 387 -1.25 10.24 8.39
CA PRO A 387 -0.04 9.44 8.20
C PRO A 387 -0.31 8.08 7.55
N VAL A 388 -1.55 7.58 7.61
CA VAL A 388 -1.87 6.19 7.23
C VAL A 388 -2.80 6.20 6.04
N PHE A 389 -2.40 5.57 4.94
CA PHE A 389 -3.20 5.40 3.72
C PHE A 389 -3.93 6.68 3.29
N THR A 390 -3.19 7.78 3.12
CA THR A 390 -3.77 9.02 2.58
C THR A 390 -4.20 8.80 1.12
N PRO A 391 -5.47 9.05 0.76
CA PRO A 391 -5.91 8.95 -0.63
C PRO A 391 -5.28 10.08 -1.46
N ILE A 392 -4.58 9.72 -2.52
CA ILE A 392 -3.94 10.66 -3.45
C ILE A 392 -4.59 10.60 -4.84
N THR A 393 -4.29 11.60 -5.66
CA THR A 393 -4.66 11.65 -7.09
C THR A 393 -3.43 11.75 -7.98
N HIS A 394 -3.63 11.67 -9.29
CA HIS A 394 -2.62 11.90 -10.31
C HIS A 394 -3.22 12.67 -11.49
N PRO A 395 -2.52 13.65 -12.09
CA PRO A 395 -3.06 14.45 -13.21
C PRO A 395 -3.52 13.66 -14.44
N LEU A 396 -3.01 12.43 -14.62
CA LEU A 396 -3.40 11.54 -15.71
C LEU A 396 -4.65 10.69 -15.41
N LEU A 397 -5.24 10.79 -14.22
CA LEU A 397 -6.51 10.11 -13.94
C LEU A 397 -7.67 10.82 -14.65
N PRO A 398 -8.61 10.08 -15.25
CA PRO A 398 -9.71 10.67 -16.00
C PRO A 398 -10.73 11.37 -15.08
N LEU A 399 -10.82 10.93 -13.83
CA LEU A 399 -11.71 11.46 -12.81
C LEU A 399 -10.94 11.56 -11.49
N ILE A 400 -11.16 12.65 -10.77
CA ILE A 400 -10.69 12.77 -9.38
C ILE A 400 -11.68 11.98 -8.52
N ALA A 401 -11.20 11.04 -7.70
CA ALA A 401 -12.06 10.14 -6.94
C ALA A 401 -12.86 10.86 -5.84
N ALA A 402 -12.32 11.96 -5.30
CA ALA A 402 -13.02 12.85 -4.36
C ALA A 402 -12.53 14.31 -4.49
N PRO A 403 -13.38 15.33 -4.31
CA PRO A 403 -12.98 16.73 -4.36
C PRO A 403 -11.83 17.06 -3.41
N GLY A 404 -10.90 17.92 -3.86
CA GLY A 404 -9.76 18.39 -3.07
C GLY A 404 -8.69 17.32 -2.80
N GLN A 405 -8.63 16.23 -3.57
CA GLN A 405 -7.49 15.31 -3.51
C GLN A 405 -6.19 16.01 -3.97
N LEU A 406 -5.09 15.61 -3.35
CA LEU A 406 -3.73 16.06 -3.67
C LEU A 406 -2.93 14.87 -4.20
N SER A 407 -1.99 15.11 -5.10
CA SER A 407 -0.96 14.13 -5.46
C SER A 407 0.05 13.93 -4.33
N ALA A 408 0.81 12.84 -4.37
CA ALA A 408 1.91 12.61 -3.43
C ALA A 408 2.94 13.74 -3.47
N ALA A 409 3.23 14.28 -4.66
CA ALA A 409 4.16 15.39 -4.84
C ALA A 409 3.68 16.68 -4.18
N GLU A 410 2.39 17.02 -4.31
CA GLU A 410 1.82 18.19 -3.65
C GLU A 410 1.82 18.05 -2.12
N ILE A 411 1.53 16.84 -1.60
CA ILE A 411 1.60 16.57 -0.16
C ILE A 411 3.05 16.72 0.34
N ASN A 412 4.03 16.15 -0.36
CA ASN A 412 5.44 16.27 0.02
C ASN A 412 5.93 17.72 -0.01
N ALA A 413 5.53 18.49 -1.03
CA ALA A 413 5.85 19.91 -1.12
C ALA A 413 5.23 20.70 0.04
N ALA A 414 3.96 20.46 0.36
CA ALA A 414 3.30 21.08 1.52
C ALA A 414 4.00 20.72 2.83
N LEU A 415 4.33 19.44 3.05
CA LEU A 415 5.07 18.99 4.23
C LEU A 415 6.45 19.64 4.34
N SER A 416 7.14 19.85 3.22
CA SER A 416 8.40 20.58 3.21
C SER A 416 8.22 22.04 3.64
N LEU A 417 7.18 22.72 3.15
CA LEU A 417 6.91 24.12 3.50
C LEU A 417 6.55 24.27 4.98
N LEU A 418 5.83 23.29 5.53
CA LEU A 418 5.48 23.21 6.95
C LEU A 418 6.63 22.74 7.85
N GLY A 419 7.80 22.42 7.29
CA GLY A 419 8.95 21.91 8.04
C GLY A 419 8.79 20.48 8.57
N GLN A 420 7.73 19.76 8.16
CA GLN A 420 7.46 18.39 8.55
C GLN A 420 8.19 17.35 7.69
N LEU A 421 8.70 17.77 6.53
CA LEU A 421 9.61 16.98 5.70
C LEU A 421 10.96 17.72 5.60
N PRO A 422 11.88 17.53 6.57
CA PRO A 422 13.13 18.27 6.58
C PRO A 422 14.02 17.86 5.41
N ARG A 423 14.65 18.86 4.78
CA ARG A 423 15.62 18.66 3.71
C ARG A 423 16.79 17.77 4.18
N LYS A 424 17.15 16.81 3.33
CA LYS A 424 18.33 15.95 3.46
C LYS A 424 19.27 16.17 2.28
N ARG A 425 20.55 15.82 2.46
CA ARG A 425 21.61 15.84 1.47
C ARG A 425 21.92 14.41 1.04
N ILE A 426 21.69 14.12 -0.23
CA ILE A 426 21.93 12.82 -0.85
C ILE A 426 23.15 12.98 -1.76
N TYR A 427 24.05 11.99 -1.71
CA TYR A 427 25.32 12.08 -2.43
C TYR A 427 25.49 11.00 -3.50
N GLY A 428 25.99 11.37 -4.66
CA GLY A 428 26.65 10.45 -5.59
C GLY A 428 28.14 10.47 -5.34
N ILE A 429 28.71 9.40 -4.80
CA ILE A 429 30.13 9.37 -4.41
C ILE A 429 30.91 8.58 -5.44
N ASN A 430 31.60 9.31 -6.33
CA ASN A 430 32.31 8.75 -7.47
C ASN A 430 33.81 8.63 -7.21
N SER A 431 34.48 7.70 -7.90
CA SER A 431 35.94 7.71 -8.03
C SER A 431 36.38 8.46 -9.30
N SER A 432 37.64 8.88 -9.35
CA SER A 432 38.28 9.46 -10.54
C SER A 432 38.13 8.57 -11.77
N SER A 433 38.07 7.25 -11.60
CA SER A 433 37.83 6.28 -12.67
C SER A 433 36.44 6.36 -13.31
N SER A 434 35.47 6.97 -12.62
CA SER A 434 34.07 7.05 -13.03
C SER A 434 33.73 8.37 -13.72
N ARG A 435 34.71 9.26 -13.95
CA ARG A 435 34.48 10.58 -14.59
C ARG A 435 33.91 10.48 -16.01
N ASN A 436 34.19 9.38 -16.71
CA ASN A 436 33.71 9.14 -18.07
C ASN A 436 32.39 8.35 -18.12
N ALA A 437 31.82 7.97 -16.97
CA ALA A 437 30.53 7.28 -16.91
C ALA A 437 29.38 8.28 -17.09
N THR A 438 28.24 7.80 -17.56
CA THR A 438 27.01 8.61 -17.68
C THR A 438 26.64 9.24 -16.33
N PRO A 439 26.51 10.58 -16.25
CA PRO A 439 26.14 11.25 -15.01
C PRO A 439 24.75 10.81 -14.53
N GLN A 440 24.66 10.24 -13.33
CA GLN A 440 23.38 9.85 -12.73
C GLN A 440 22.68 11.01 -12.01
N ALA A 441 23.38 12.11 -11.74
CA ALA A 441 22.84 13.24 -10.99
C ALA A 441 21.53 13.83 -11.57
N PRO A 442 21.43 14.08 -12.90
CA PRO A 442 20.19 14.63 -13.47
C PRO A 442 19.00 13.70 -13.29
N PHE A 443 19.23 12.37 -13.27
CA PHE A 443 18.18 11.39 -13.02
C PHE A 443 17.65 11.50 -11.59
N TYR A 444 18.54 11.50 -10.59
CA TYR A 444 18.14 11.64 -9.18
C TYR A 444 17.47 12.98 -8.88
N GLU A 445 18.00 14.08 -9.43
CA GLU A 445 17.40 15.41 -9.30
C GLU A 445 15.98 15.43 -9.89
N LYS A 446 15.79 14.83 -11.07
CA LYS A 446 14.47 14.69 -11.66
C LYS A 446 13.54 13.90 -10.75
N CYS A 447 13.94 12.72 -10.26
CA CYS A 447 13.11 11.91 -9.36
C CYS A 447 12.72 12.65 -8.07
N ILE A 448 13.66 13.38 -7.45
CA ILE A 448 13.38 14.19 -6.25
C ILE A 448 12.33 15.27 -6.55
N ASN A 449 12.49 15.97 -7.68
CA ASN A 449 11.60 17.05 -8.08
C ASN A 449 10.19 16.54 -8.45
N GLU A 450 10.09 15.46 -9.22
CA GLU A 450 8.80 14.84 -9.61
C GLU A 450 8.01 14.34 -8.39
N LEU A 451 8.71 13.91 -7.33
CA LEU A 451 8.09 13.48 -6.07
C LEU A 451 7.82 14.64 -5.09
N GLY A 452 8.11 15.89 -5.47
CA GLY A 452 7.95 17.05 -4.59
C GLY A 452 8.82 17.01 -3.33
N LEU A 453 9.92 16.25 -3.36
CA LEU A 453 10.79 16.05 -2.19
C LEU A 453 11.77 17.23 -2.06
N PRO A 454 12.08 17.71 -0.84
CA PRO A 454 12.90 18.90 -0.64
C PRO A 454 14.40 18.62 -0.61
N HIS A 455 14.80 17.39 -0.95
CA HIS A 455 16.17 16.90 -0.79
C HIS A 455 17.10 17.55 -1.81
N GLN A 456 18.38 17.65 -1.46
CA GLN A 456 19.42 18.10 -2.36
C GLN A 456 20.30 16.94 -2.76
N PHE A 457 20.54 16.81 -4.06
CA PHE A 457 21.48 15.85 -4.60
C PHE A 457 22.80 16.53 -4.97
N ALA A 458 23.93 15.91 -4.65
CA ALA A 458 25.24 16.42 -5.02
C ALA A 458 26.19 15.26 -5.38
N VAL A 459 27.03 15.46 -6.41
CA VAL A 459 28.09 14.51 -6.74
C VAL A 459 29.40 14.97 -6.11
N VAL A 460 30.07 14.05 -5.41
CA VAL A 460 31.39 14.28 -4.82
C VAL A 460 32.36 13.21 -5.28
N GLU A 461 33.63 13.57 -5.39
CA GLU A 461 34.69 12.63 -5.74
C GLU A 461 35.39 12.13 -4.47
N ARG A 462 35.49 10.81 -4.31
CA ARG A 462 36.27 10.18 -3.25
C ARG A 462 37.75 10.16 -3.62
N HIS A 463 38.60 10.46 -2.64
CA HIS A 463 40.03 10.42 -2.86
C HIS A 463 40.52 8.95 -2.89
N PRO A 464 41.27 8.50 -3.92
CA PRO A 464 41.69 7.10 -4.07
C PRO A 464 42.45 6.56 -2.85
N ASN A 465 43.24 7.43 -2.19
CA ASN A 465 44.10 7.07 -1.07
C ASN A 465 43.54 7.47 0.32
N ASN A 466 42.30 7.98 0.39
CA ASN A 466 41.72 8.38 1.69
C ASN A 466 40.23 7.98 1.79
N PRO A 467 39.93 6.71 2.11
CA PRO A 467 38.56 6.24 2.28
C PRO A 467 37.85 6.88 3.48
N ARG A 468 38.59 7.52 4.41
CA ARG A 468 37.98 8.29 5.51
C ARG A 468 37.19 9.50 5.04
N SER A 469 37.34 9.94 3.79
CA SER A 469 36.51 11.02 3.24
C SER A 469 35.01 10.68 3.27
N LEU A 470 34.65 9.40 3.22
CA LEU A 470 33.26 8.93 3.32
C LEU A 470 32.59 9.29 4.65
N GLU A 471 33.32 9.12 5.75
CA GLU A 471 32.85 9.45 7.10
C GLU A 471 32.46 10.93 7.19
N THR A 472 33.22 11.83 6.56
CA THR A 472 32.92 13.27 6.59
C THR A 472 31.57 13.62 5.97
N TRP A 473 31.13 12.87 4.95
CA TRP A 473 29.80 13.08 4.34
C TRP A 473 28.71 12.37 5.12
N CYS A 474 28.94 11.11 5.52
CA CYS A 474 27.96 10.31 6.26
C CYS A 474 27.66 10.86 7.66
N ASN A 475 28.62 11.53 8.30
CA ASN A 475 28.45 12.11 9.64
C ASN A 475 27.82 13.52 9.62
N GLN A 476 27.37 14.02 8.46
CA GLN A 476 26.66 15.30 8.41
C GLN A 476 25.27 15.17 9.00
N LYS A 477 24.85 16.15 9.81
CA LYS A 477 23.52 16.20 10.45
C LYS A 477 22.34 15.96 9.50
N HIS A 478 22.47 16.40 8.24
CA HIS A 478 21.42 16.29 7.22
C HIS A 478 21.73 15.24 6.15
N PHE A 479 22.68 14.33 6.38
CA PHE A 479 22.94 13.23 5.46
C PHE A 479 21.67 12.38 5.28
N GLY A 480 21.29 12.15 4.02
CA GLY A 480 20.10 11.39 3.63
C GLY A 480 20.40 10.03 3.00
N GLY A 481 21.68 9.78 2.66
CA GLY A 481 22.11 8.58 1.96
C GLY A 481 23.07 8.90 0.82
N ALA A 482 23.62 7.85 0.22
CA ALA A 482 24.51 7.98 -0.92
C ALA A 482 24.53 6.73 -1.79
N TYR A 483 24.80 6.88 -3.09
CA TYR A 483 25.34 5.78 -3.89
C TYR A 483 26.87 5.90 -4.01
N LEU A 484 27.54 4.77 -4.23
CA LEU A 484 28.98 4.64 -4.39
C LEU A 484 29.28 4.08 -5.79
N ASN A 485 30.07 4.80 -6.58
CA ASN A 485 30.45 4.34 -7.92
C ASN A 485 31.99 4.43 -8.17
N PRO A 486 32.70 3.30 -8.30
CA PRO A 486 32.20 1.94 -8.12
C PRO A 486 31.89 1.63 -6.65
N GLY A 487 31.08 0.59 -6.41
CA GLY A 487 30.83 0.06 -5.06
C GLY A 487 32.14 -0.34 -4.34
N LEU A 488 32.06 -0.45 -3.01
CA LEU A 488 33.20 -0.76 -2.16
C LEU A 488 33.03 -2.09 -1.44
N PRO A 489 34.09 -2.90 -1.26
CA PRO A 489 34.02 -4.06 -0.40
C PRO A 489 33.65 -3.66 1.03
N HIS A 490 32.63 -4.28 1.62
CA HIS A 490 32.17 -3.90 2.97
C HIS A 490 33.28 -4.03 4.04
N ASN A 491 34.14 -5.05 3.90
CA ASN A 491 35.31 -5.26 4.75
C ASN A 491 36.34 -4.13 4.65
N ALA A 492 36.45 -3.46 3.51
CA ALA A 492 37.34 -2.32 3.35
C ALA A 492 36.76 -1.07 4.05
N LEU A 493 35.43 -0.89 4.00
CA LEU A 493 34.76 0.22 4.69
C LEU A 493 35.00 0.15 6.21
N THR A 494 34.80 -1.02 6.82
CA THR A 494 34.98 -1.20 8.27
C THR A 494 36.46 -1.17 8.68
N LYS A 495 37.38 -1.72 7.90
CA LYS A 495 38.82 -1.71 8.23
C LYS A 495 39.44 -0.32 8.20
N ILE A 496 38.97 0.56 7.32
CA ILE A 496 39.65 1.84 7.04
C ILE A 496 39.00 3.02 7.80
N SER A 497 37.72 2.90 8.16
CA SER A 497 36.96 3.95 8.84
C SER A 497 36.55 3.50 10.25
N PRO A 498 37.12 4.11 11.31
CA PRO A 498 36.67 3.90 12.68
C PRO A 498 35.19 4.23 12.88
N PHE A 499 34.66 5.21 12.13
CA PHE A 499 33.24 5.53 12.14
C PHE A 499 32.40 4.34 11.69
N PHE A 500 32.69 3.77 10.51
CA PHE A 500 31.91 2.63 10.02
C PHE A 500 32.09 1.39 10.90
N ALA A 501 33.28 1.14 11.44
CA ALA A 501 33.50 0.06 12.40
C ALA A 501 32.72 0.25 13.72
N GLY A 502 32.60 1.49 14.19
CA GLY A 502 31.92 1.83 15.44
C GLY A 502 30.39 1.81 15.36
N LEU A 503 29.80 1.73 14.16
CA LEU A 503 28.36 1.63 14.00
C LEU A 503 27.80 0.37 14.67
N ASN A 504 26.52 0.41 15.03
CA ASN A 504 25.79 -0.70 15.66
C ASN A 504 26.54 -1.31 16.87
N GLY A 505 27.03 -0.44 17.77
CA GLY A 505 27.76 -0.87 18.97
C GLY A 505 29.13 -1.52 18.69
N GLY A 506 29.76 -1.21 17.57
CA GLY A 506 31.03 -1.81 17.14
C GLY A 506 30.90 -3.00 16.20
N ASN A 507 29.67 -3.37 15.81
CA ASN A 507 29.40 -4.46 14.86
C ASN A 507 29.47 -4.01 13.39
N GLY A 508 29.65 -2.72 13.15
CA GLY A 508 29.69 -2.15 11.81
C GLY A 508 28.31 -1.75 11.26
N PRO A 509 28.22 -1.34 9.99
CA PRO A 509 26.95 -1.01 9.36
C PRO A 509 26.06 -2.26 9.23
N ILE A 510 24.75 -2.06 9.32
CA ILE A 510 23.78 -3.11 8.99
C ILE A 510 23.82 -3.35 7.48
N LEU A 511 24.05 -4.60 7.08
CA LEU A 511 24.14 -5.01 5.68
C LEU A 511 22.88 -5.78 5.27
N THR A 512 22.37 -5.50 4.08
CA THR A 512 21.37 -6.35 3.42
C THR A 512 21.98 -7.71 3.09
N GLU A 513 21.15 -8.74 2.97
CA GLU A 513 21.65 -10.07 2.58
C GLU A 513 22.35 -10.04 1.21
N ALA A 514 21.83 -9.27 0.26
CA ALA A 514 22.49 -9.06 -1.02
C ALA A 514 23.90 -8.46 -0.87
N ALA A 515 24.05 -7.40 -0.06
CA ALA A 515 25.36 -6.79 0.18
C ALA A 515 26.32 -7.74 0.94
N ARG A 516 25.79 -8.58 1.83
CA ARG A 516 26.55 -9.60 2.57
C ARG A 516 27.09 -10.68 1.63
N VAL A 517 26.23 -11.25 0.78
CA VAL A 517 26.58 -12.33 -0.16
C VAL A 517 27.49 -11.84 -1.29
N ILE A 518 27.18 -10.69 -1.89
CA ILE A 518 28.00 -10.08 -2.96
C ILE A 518 29.33 -9.56 -2.38
N GLY A 519 29.32 -9.14 -1.12
CA GLY A 519 30.47 -8.56 -0.43
C GLY A 519 30.76 -7.11 -0.77
N VAL A 520 29.92 -6.47 -1.59
CA VAL A 520 30.07 -5.08 -2.06
C VAL A 520 28.89 -4.23 -1.59
N VAL A 521 29.20 -3.01 -1.16
CA VAL A 521 28.23 -1.96 -0.85
C VAL A 521 28.32 -0.90 -1.93
N ASP A 522 27.21 -0.65 -2.61
CA ASP A 522 27.06 0.43 -3.60
C ASP A 522 26.06 1.51 -3.14
N THR A 523 25.32 1.26 -2.06
CA THR A 523 24.28 2.15 -1.56
C THR A 523 24.35 2.25 -0.04
N ILE A 524 24.30 3.47 0.47
CA ILE A 524 24.24 3.80 1.90
C ILE A 524 22.88 4.42 2.18
N VAL A 525 22.11 3.79 3.06
CA VAL A 525 20.80 4.29 3.52
C VAL A 525 20.91 4.64 5.00
N VAL A 526 20.31 5.76 5.38
CA VAL A 526 20.21 6.18 6.78
C VAL A 526 18.91 5.61 7.35
N GLN A 527 19.00 4.81 8.42
CA GLN A 527 17.83 4.46 9.20
C GLN A 527 17.43 5.66 10.06
N SER A 528 16.20 6.12 9.90
CA SER A 528 15.63 7.15 10.78
C SER A 528 15.12 6.43 12.03
N GLU A 529 15.59 6.84 13.21
CA GLU A 529 15.03 6.40 14.49
C GLU A 529 13.63 6.99 14.73
#